data_AF-A0A5D9D920-F1
#
_entry.id   AF-A0A5D9D920-F1
#
_cell.length_a   1.000
_cell.length_b   1.000
_cell.length_c   1.000
_cell.angle_alpha   90.00
_cell.angle_beta   90.00
_cell.angle_gamma   90.00
#
_symmetry.space_group_name_H-M   'P 1'
#
loop_
_entity.id
_entity.type
_entity.pdbx_description
1 polymer ?
#
loop_
_entity_poly.entity_id
_entity_poly.type
_entity_poly.pdbx_seq_one_letter_code
_entity_poly.pdbx_strand_id
1 'polypeptide(L)'
;MFDLKADPLELSNLAELAEYQDLRQKFREEVARHSNSDVRYDLVIDSQRRRKLIARALMKGKVTTRDHQPQFDASTQNMRNTIDLDDLEARSRFPPLDTVPA
;
A
#
# COMPACT_ATOMS: atom_id res chain seq x y z
N MET A 1 6.65 23.38 11.63
CA MET A 1 5.75 23.15 12.78
C MET A 1 4.57 24.06 12.57
N PHE A 2 3.34 23.55 12.66
CA PHE A 2 2.14 24.27 12.25
C PHE A 2 1.07 24.10 13.33
N ASP A 3 0.27 25.15 13.56
CA ASP A 3 -0.93 25.06 14.37
C ASP A 3 -2.12 24.78 13.46
N LEU A 4 -2.56 23.54 13.41
CA LEU A 4 -3.64 23.10 12.51
C LEU A 4 -5.01 23.70 12.87
N LYS A 5 -5.19 24.26 14.07
CA LYS A 5 -6.45 24.93 14.45
C LYS A 5 -6.50 26.36 13.93
N ALA A 6 -5.39 27.09 14.07
CA ALA A 6 -5.28 28.48 13.64
C ALA A 6 -4.91 28.61 12.15
N ASP A 7 -4.18 27.63 11.62
CA ASP A 7 -3.69 27.55 10.24
C ASP A 7 -3.88 26.13 9.68
N PRO A 8 -5.11 25.75 9.30
CA PRO A 8 -5.42 24.41 8.78
C PRO A 8 -4.73 24.07 7.45
N LEU A 9 -4.16 25.07 6.76
CA LEU A 9 -3.51 24.92 5.46
C LEU A 9 -1.98 24.97 5.56
N GLU A 10 -1.42 25.05 6.78
CA GLU A 10 0.02 25.03 7.04
C GLU A 10 0.80 26.13 6.28
N LEU A 11 0.20 27.30 6.10
CA LEU A 11 0.81 28.41 5.37
C LEU A 11 1.92 29.13 6.17
N SER A 12 1.87 29.02 7.50
CA SER A 12 2.76 29.74 8.42
C SER A 12 3.67 28.77 9.19
N ASN A 13 4.94 28.69 8.81
CA ASN A 13 5.91 27.83 9.49
C ASN A 13 6.34 28.39 10.86
N LEU A 14 5.70 27.94 11.93
CA LEU A 14 5.99 28.35 13.31
C LEU A 14 7.38 27.89 13.80
N ALA A 15 8.03 26.95 13.11
CA ALA A 15 9.33 26.42 13.56
C ALA A 15 10.48 27.42 13.45
N GLU A 16 10.30 28.51 12.69
CA GLU A 16 11.30 29.56 12.49
C GLU A 16 11.15 30.72 13.47
N LEU A 17 9.99 30.81 14.14
CA LEU A 17 9.67 31.88 15.07
C LEU A 17 10.31 31.63 16.44
N ALA A 18 10.92 32.66 17.03
CA ALA A 18 11.64 32.57 18.31
C ALA A 18 10.72 32.14 19.47
N GLU A 19 9.46 32.59 19.45
CA GLU A 19 8.43 32.27 20.45
C GLU A 19 8.15 30.77 20.59
N TYR A 20 8.48 29.99 19.57
CA TYR A 20 8.14 28.57 19.47
C TYR A 20 9.36 27.63 19.61
N GLN A 21 10.54 28.16 19.97
CA GLN A 21 11.77 27.36 20.07
C GLN A 21 11.69 26.24 21.11
N ASP A 22 11.10 26.50 22.28
CA ASP A 22 10.95 25.49 23.34
C ASP A 22 10.04 24.34 22.89
N LEU A 23 8.93 24.66 22.22
CA LEU A 23 8.01 23.66 21.69
C LEU A 23 8.66 22.84 20.56
N ARG A 24 9.40 23.51 19.68
CA ARG A 24 10.21 22.85 18.64
C ARG A 24 11.24 21.90 19.24
N GLN A 25 11.89 22.27 20.33
CA GLN A 25 12.87 21.42 21.01
C GLN A 25 12.20 20.17 21.62
N LYS A 26 11.04 20.33 22.27
CA LYS A 26 10.25 19.18 22.77
C LYS A 26 9.89 18.18 21.68
N PHE A 27 9.46 18.67 20.51
CA PHE A 27 9.18 17.78 19.38
C PHE A 27 10.44 17.09 18.83
N ARG A 28 11.58 17.78 18.80
CA ARG A 28 12.85 17.16 18.39
C ARG A 28 13.25 16.02 19.32
N GLU A 29 13.10 16.20 20.63
CA GLU A 29 13.36 15.16 21.62
C GLU A 29 12.40 13.98 21.50
N GLU A 30 11.13 14.25 21.24
CA GLU A 30 10.15 13.20 20.96
C GLU A 30 10.52 12.39 19.72
N VAL A 31 10.88 13.03 18.61
CA VAL A 31 11.33 12.34 17.39
C VAL A 31 12.58 11.52 17.67
N ALA A 32 13.57 12.08 18.37
CA ALA A 32 14.83 11.40 18.68
C ALA A 32 14.63 10.15 19.55
N ARG A 33 13.62 10.13 20.44
CA ARG A 33 13.27 8.94 21.24
C ARG A 33 12.71 7.80 20.41
N HIS A 34 11.93 8.11 19.37
CA HIS A 34 11.28 7.10 18.55
C HIS A 34 12.13 6.64 17.37
N SER A 35 13.01 7.51 16.87
CA SER A 35 13.67 7.31 15.59
C SER A 35 15.08 7.86 15.60
N ASN A 36 16.05 6.96 15.45
CA ASN A 36 17.43 7.34 15.15
C ASN A 36 17.55 7.66 13.64
N SER A 37 17.64 8.94 13.31
CA SER A 37 17.69 9.43 11.92
C SER A 37 18.89 8.92 11.14
N ASP A 38 20.06 8.80 11.76
CA ASP A 38 21.29 8.35 11.09
C ASP A 38 21.19 6.87 10.71
N VAL A 39 20.75 6.03 11.65
CA VAL A 39 20.52 4.60 11.39
C VAL A 39 19.49 4.41 10.27
N ARG A 40 18.41 5.19 10.26
CA ARG A 40 17.40 5.12 9.20
C ARG A 40 17.95 5.56 7.85
N TYR A 41 18.77 6.60 7.83
CA TYR A 41 19.43 7.07 6.61
C TYR A 41 20.29 5.96 6.01
N ASP A 42 21.14 5.32 6.82
CA ASP A 42 22.02 4.24 6.36
C ASP A 42 21.22 3.04 5.82
N LEU A 43 20.15 2.63 6.52
CA LEU A 43 19.26 1.56 6.05
C LEU A 43 18.62 1.88 4.68
N VAL A 44 18.24 3.13 4.46
CA VAL A 44 17.69 3.59 3.19
C VAL A 44 18.77 3.55 2.10
N ILE A 45 19.96 4.08 2.36
CA ILE A 45 21.07 4.08 1.42
C ILE A 45 21.48 2.65 1.04
N ASP A 46 21.56 1.74 1.99
CA ASP A 46 21.90 0.34 1.74
C ASP A 46 20.80 -0.38 0.95
N SER A 47 19.53 -0.10 1.23
CA SER A 47 18.40 -0.59 0.42
C SER A 47 18.46 -0.07 -1.03
N GLN A 48 18.79 1.20 -1.22
CA GLN A 48 18.94 1.80 -2.54
C GLN A 48 20.13 1.18 -3.31
N ARG A 49 21.30 1.04 -2.66
CA ARG A 49 22.49 0.43 -3.26
C ARG A 49 22.23 -0.99 -3.73
N ARG A 50 21.63 -1.83 -2.88
CA ARG A 50 21.25 -3.22 -3.22
C ARG A 50 20.28 -3.27 -4.40
N ARG A 51 19.22 -2.45 -4.38
CA ARG A 51 18.24 -2.43 -5.48
C ARG A 51 18.85 -1.97 -6.80
N LYS A 52 19.71 -0.94 -6.81
CA LYS A 52 20.40 -0.48 -8.03
C LYS A 52 21.32 -1.55 -8.61
N LEU A 53 22.00 -2.33 -7.77
CA LEU A 53 22.81 -3.47 -8.23
C LEU A 53 21.93 -4.54 -8.87
N ILE A 54 20.90 -5.00 -8.15
CA ILE A 54 20.00 -6.08 -8.58
C ILE A 54 19.25 -5.68 -9.86
N ALA A 55 18.70 -4.46 -9.92
CA ALA A 55 17.97 -3.96 -11.09
C ALA A 55 18.84 -3.98 -12.36
N ARG A 56 20.09 -3.50 -12.27
CA ARG A 56 21.03 -3.56 -13.41
C ARG A 56 21.34 -4.97 -13.86
N ALA A 57 21.36 -5.95 -12.95
CA ALA A 57 21.57 -7.35 -13.28
C ALA A 57 20.33 -7.97 -13.94
N LEU A 58 19.13 -7.72 -13.39
CA LEU A 58 17.85 -8.27 -13.88
C LEU A 58 17.44 -7.73 -15.26
N MET A 59 17.99 -6.59 -15.68
CA MET A 59 17.75 -6.01 -17.01
C MET A 59 18.67 -6.59 -18.10
N LYS A 60 19.57 -7.52 -17.78
CA LYS A 60 20.43 -8.18 -18.77
C LYS A 60 19.83 -9.52 -19.20
N GLY A 61 19.82 -9.78 -20.51
CA GLY A 61 19.31 -11.03 -21.08
C GLY A 61 17.78 -11.09 -21.09
N LYS A 62 17.20 -12.26 -20.79
CA LYS A 62 15.74 -12.43 -20.73
C LYS A 62 15.19 -11.78 -19.46
N VAL A 63 14.46 -10.68 -19.63
CA VAL A 63 13.75 -10.01 -18.54
C VAL A 63 12.56 -10.87 -18.11
N THR A 64 12.46 -11.13 -16.80
CA THR A 64 11.31 -11.83 -16.19
C THR A 64 10.43 -10.79 -15.50
N THR A 65 9.19 -10.64 -15.94
CA THR A 65 8.21 -9.74 -15.33
C THR A 65 7.80 -10.28 -13.96
N ARG A 66 7.46 -9.38 -13.03
CA ARG A 66 6.94 -9.73 -11.70
C ARG A 66 5.52 -9.23 -11.49
N ASP A 67 4.89 -8.79 -12.57
CA ASP A 67 3.49 -8.38 -12.56
C ASP A 67 2.64 -9.60 -12.21
N HIS A 68 1.73 -9.40 -11.27
CA HIS A 68 0.79 -10.44 -10.91
C HIS A 68 -0.11 -10.71 -12.11
N GLN A 69 -0.04 -11.94 -12.65
CA GLN A 69 -0.92 -12.38 -13.71
C GLN A 69 -2.04 -13.23 -13.09
N PRO A 70 -3.27 -12.69 -12.93
CA PRO A 70 -4.38 -13.50 -12.43
C PRO A 70 -4.65 -14.61 -13.43
N GLN A 71 -4.69 -15.84 -12.92
CA GLN A 71 -5.06 -17.00 -13.71
C GLN A 71 -6.46 -17.43 -13.35
N PHE A 72 -7.29 -17.49 -14.37
CA PHE A 72 -8.63 -18.01 -14.30
C PHE A 72 -8.67 -19.25 -15.16
N ASP A 73 -8.97 -20.39 -14.54
CA ASP A 73 -9.20 -21.60 -15.30
C ASP A 73 -10.53 -21.48 -16.05
N ALA A 74 -10.46 -20.98 -17.28
CA ALA A 74 -11.63 -20.79 -18.11
C ALA A 74 -12.40 -22.11 -18.29
N SER A 75 -11.73 -23.27 -18.25
CA SER A 75 -12.38 -24.58 -18.45
C SER A 75 -13.36 -24.97 -17.35
N THR A 76 -13.28 -24.32 -16.18
CA THR A 76 -14.20 -24.52 -15.05
C THR A 76 -15.14 -23.33 -14.82
N GLN A 77 -15.02 -22.27 -15.61
CA GLN A 77 -15.88 -21.10 -15.53
C GLN A 77 -17.13 -21.24 -16.38
N ASN A 78 -18.22 -20.63 -15.90
CA ASN A 78 -19.54 -20.59 -16.53
C ASN A 78 -20.07 -22.00 -16.85
N MET A 79 -20.98 -22.10 -17.81
CA MET A 79 -21.54 -23.38 -18.22
C MET A 79 -20.51 -24.30 -18.85
N ARG A 80 -20.42 -25.50 -18.29
CA ARG A 80 -19.59 -26.62 -18.75
C ARG A 80 -20.44 -27.88 -18.68
N ASN A 81 -20.29 -28.79 -19.64
CA ASN A 81 -21.04 -30.06 -19.68
C ASN A 81 -20.67 -31.04 -18.55
N THR A 82 -19.75 -30.65 -17.67
CA THR A 82 -19.34 -31.38 -16.46
C THR A 82 -20.09 -30.94 -15.21
N ILE A 83 -20.98 -29.94 -15.31
CA ILE A 83 -21.73 -29.34 -14.20
C ILE A 83 -23.21 -29.31 -14.60
N ASP A 84 -24.09 -29.62 -13.64
CA ASP A 84 -25.53 -29.47 -13.82
C ASP A 84 -25.94 -27.99 -13.97
N LEU A 85 -26.86 -27.71 -14.89
CA LEU A 85 -27.25 -26.34 -15.24
C LEU A 85 -28.00 -25.66 -14.09
N ASP A 86 -28.93 -26.37 -13.44
CA ASP A 86 -29.75 -25.81 -12.37
C ASP A 86 -28.87 -25.45 -11.15
N ASP A 87 -27.90 -26.31 -10.84
CA ASP A 87 -26.91 -26.08 -9.78
C ASP A 87 -25.97 -24.90 -10.07
N LEU A 88 -25.56 -24.69 -11.33
CA LEU A 88 -24.74 -23.52 -11.67
C LEU A 88 -25.56 -22.24 -11.52
N GLU A 89 -26.76 -22.20 -12.10
CA GLU A 89 -27.61 -21.00 -12.07
C GLU A 89 -27.96 -20.59 -10.64
N ALA A 90 -28.28 -21.55 -9.78
CA ALA A 90 -28.56 -21.29 -8.36
C ALA A 90 -27.36 -20.67 -7.63
N ARG A 91 -26.13 -21.14 -7.89
CA ARG A 91 -24.90 -20.66 -7.23
C ARG A 91 -24.36 -19.35 -7.81
N SER A 92 -24.56 -19.10 -9.09
CA SER A 92 -24.09 -17.89 -9.77
C SER A 92 -25.03 -16.68 -9.59
N ARG A 93 -26.28 -16.92 -9.17
CA ARG A 93 -27.27 -15.87 -8.95
C ARG A 93 -27.19 -15.31 -7.53
N PHE A 94 -27.09 -13.98 -7.40
CA PHE A 94 -27.22 -13.27 -6.13
C PHE A 94 -28.05 -11.99 -6.31
N PRO A 95 -29.08 -11.74 -5.47
CA PRO A 95 -29.59 -12.61 -4.41
C PRO A 95 -30.23 -13.90 -4.96
N PRO A 96 -30.29 -14.98 -4.15
CA PRO A 96 -31.00 -16.20 -4.56
C PRO A 96 -32.46 -15.88 -4.87
N LEU A 97 -33.10 -16.69 -5.73
CA LEU A 97 -34.54 -16.54 -6.00
C LEU A 97 -35.31 -16.65 -4.68
N ASP A 98 -36.22 -15.71 -4.42
CA ASP A 98 -37.16 -15.81 -3.31
C ASP A 98 -37.94 -17.12 -3.48
N THR A 99 -37.68 -18.09 -2.59
CA THR A 99 -38.56 -19.24 -2.48
C THR A 99 -39.87 -18.71 -1.89
N VAL A 100 -40.89 -18.56 -2.74
CA VAL A 100 -42.24 -18.22 -2.27
C VAL A 100 -42.66 -19.34 -1.31
N PRO A 101 -43.00 -19.05 -0.04
CA PRO A 101 -43.37 -20.09 0.91
C PRO A 101 -44.71 -20.71 0.48
N ALA A 102 -44.77 -22.05 0.53
CA ALA A 102 -46.00 -22.82 0.44
C ALA A 102 -46.76 -22.82 1.77
#